data_AF-A0A3C0ZV42-F1
#
_entry.id   AF-A0A3C0ZV42-F1
#
_cell.length_a   1.000
_cell.length_b   1.000
_cell.length_c   1.000
_cell.angle_alpha   90.00
_cell.angle_beta   90.00
_cell.angle_gamma   90.00
#
_symmetry.space_group_name_H-M   'P 1'
#
loop_
_entity.id
_entity.type
_entity.pdbx_description
1 polymer ?
#
loop_
_entity_poly.entity_id
_entity_poly.type
_entity_poly.pdbx_seq_one_letter_code
_entity_poly.pdbx_strand_id
1 'polypeptide(L)'
;ITAALVAAGAIALSALEGKGILIGTHIARCAGIPDRGFMDLQEDIRNLSGTGFAVLDNEAAGKMREAMEQAAKEGDSVGGILETAVTGLPAGIGEPWFDSLESVLSHALFSIPAVKGVEFGDGFALSDLRGSDANDSFAVQDGRITTRTNHNGGINGGISNGMPLLFRCAVKPTPSIYKEQDTADFFT
;
A
#
# COMPACT_ATOMS: atom_id res chain seq x y z
N ILE A 1 -15.46 -7.39 -9.67
CA ILE A 1 -14.67 -8.56 -9.21
C ILE A 1 -14.06 -8.37 -7.81
N THR A 2 -13.64 -7.16 -7.43
CA THR A 2 -13.06 -6.89 -6.11
C THR A 2 -14.03 -7.05 -4.94
N ALA A 3 -15.35 -6.89 -5.14
CA ALA A 3 -16.35 -7.05 -4.08
C ALA A 3 -16.28 -8.41 -3.34
N ALA A 4 -16.06 -9.52 -4.06
CA ALA A 4 -15.91 -10.84 -3.44
C ALA A 4 -14.59 -10.95 -2.65
N LEU A 5 -13.51 -10.35 -3.15
CA LEU A 5 -12.23 -10.28 -2.44
C LEU A 5 -12.33 -9.45 -1.16
N VAL A 6 -13.09 -8.34 -1.18
CA VAL A 6 -13.36 -7.53 0.02
C VAL A 6 -14.17 -8.32 1.05
N ALA A 7 -15.17 -9.09 0.63
CA ALA A 7 -15.95 -9.93 1.55
C ALA A 7 -15.08 -11.03 2.21
N ALA A 8 -14.25 -11.72 1.42
CA ALA A 8 -13.29 -12.70 1.96
C ALA A 8 -12.24 -12.03 2.86
N GLY A 9 -11.76 -10.85 2.44
CA GLY A 9 -10.82 -10.02 3.18
C GLY A 9 -11.35 -9.59 4.55
N ALA A 10 -12.63 -9.22 4.67
CA ALA A 10 -13.24 -8.85 5.95
C ALA A 10 -13.21 -10.01 6.96
N ILE A 11 -13.44 -11.25 6.50
CA ILE A 11 -13.33 -12.46 7.35
C ILE A 11 -11.87 -12.67 7.76
N ALA A 12 -10.93 -12.56 6.81
CA ALA A 12 -9.51 -12.72 7.08
C ALA A 12 -8.98 -11.65 8.05
N LEU A 13 -9.37 -10.38 7.88
CA LEU A 13 -9.00 -9.26 8.74
C LEU A 13 -9.44 -9.50 10.19
N SER A 14 -10.68 -9.94 10.41
CA SER A 14 -11.17 -10.27 11.75
C SER A 14 -10.36 -11.40 12.40
N ALA A 15 -10.01 -12.45 11.63
CA ALA A 15 -9.19 -13.55 12.12
C ALA A 15 -7.74 -13.14 12.42
N LEU A 16 -7.17 -12.22 11.64
CA LEU A 16 -5.83 -11.67 11.82
C LEU A 16 -5.77 -10.74 13.03
N GLU A 17 -6.79 -9.89 13.22
CA GLU A 17 -6.90 -9.01 14.38
C GLU A 17 -6.96 -9.81 15.68
N GLY A 18 -7.66 -10.95 15.70
CA GLY A 18 -7.66 -11.88 16.83
C GLY A 18 -6.28 -12.50 17.16
N LYS A 19 -5.32 -12.41 16.24
CA LYS A 19 -3.91 -12.80 16.43
C LYS A 19 -3.00 -11.60 16.73
N GLY A 20 -3.55 -10.40 16.89
CA GLY A 20 -2.79 -9.17 17.09
C GLY A 20 -2.16 -8.59 15.82
N ILE A 21 -2.58 -9.06 14.64
CA ILE A 21 -2.12 -8.53 13.34
C ILE A 21 -3.13 -7.47 12.88
N LEU A 22 -2.65 -6.23 12.71
CA LEU A 22 -3.48 -5.14 12.21
C LEU A 22 -3.04 -4.73 10.81
N ILE A 23 -4.00 -4.46 9.94
CA ILE A 23 -3.77 -4.04 8.55
C ILE A 23 -4.54 -2.75 8.33
N GLY A 24 -3.87 -1.73 7.79
CA GLY A 24 -4.52 -0.50 7.36
C GLY A 24 -3.90 0.05 6.09
N THR A 25 -4.75 0.67 5.27
CA THR A 25 -4.36 1.27 4.00
C THR A 25 -4.92 2.69 3.92
N HIS A 26 -4.09 3.64 3.52
CA HIS A 26 -4.53 5.01 3.21
C HIS A 26 -4.12 5.42 1.78
N ILE A 27 -4.76 6.48 1.29
CA ILE A 27 -4.43 7.11 0.02
C ILE A 27 -3.20 7.98 0.23
N ALA A 28 -2.01 7.44 -0.01
CA ALA A 28 -0.75 8.17 0.11
C ALA A 28 -0.62 9.32 -0.90
N ARG A 29 -1.27 9.17 -2.06
CA ARG A 29 -1.31 10.22 -3.09
C ARG A 29 -2.55 10.09 -3.96
N CYS A 30 -3.20 11.20 -4.29
CA CYS A 30 -4.28 11.23 -5.29
C CYS A 30 -4.14 12.47 -6.16
N ALA A 31 -4.28 12.33 -7.48
CA ALA A 31 -4.16 13.45 -8.43
C ALA A 31 -2.88 14.29 -8.23
N GLY A 32 -1.77 13.65 -7.84
CA GLY A 32 -0.51 14.34 -7.57
C GLY A 32 -0.37 14.95 -6.18
N ILE A 33 -1.45 15.03 -5.39
CA ILE A 33 -1.49 15.58 -4.03
C ILE A 33 -1.09 14.49 -3.03
N PRO A 34 -0.06 14.69 -2.19
CA PRO A 34 0.35 13.73 -1.19
C PRO A 34 -0.51 13.82 0.08
N ASP A 35 -0.66 12.69 0.76
CA ASP A 35 -1.03 12.59 2.17
C ASP A 35 0.25 12.52 3.03
N ARG A 36 0.11 12.62 4.36
CA ARG A 36 1.21 12.25 5.26
C ARG A 36 1.38 10.73 5.29
N GLY A 37 2.58 10.26 5.58
CA GLY A 37 2.81 8.83 5.89
C GLY A 37 2.34 8.46 7.30
N PHE A 38 2.41 7.17 7.61
CA PHE A 38 2.20 6.65 8.95
C PHE A 38 3.19 7.24 9.97
N MET A 39 2.70 7.65 11.13
CA MET A 39 3.52 8.14 12.26
C MET A 39 3.45 7.17 13.44
N ASP A 40 2.25 6.90 13.93
CA ASP A 40 1.97 5.80 14.86
C ASP A 40 1.15 4.77 14.10
N LEU A 41 1.80 3.69 13.67
CA LEU A 41 1.15 2.67 12.84
C LEU A 41 -0.09 2.07 13.51
N GLN A 42 -0.06 1.84 14.82
CA GLN A 42 -1.17 1.20 15.53
C GLN A 42 -2.36 2.16 15.62
N GLU A 43 -2.11 3.42 15.99
CA GLU A 43 -3.15 4.44 16.10
C GLU A 43 -3.70 4.83 14.72
N ASP A 44 -2.83 5.07 13.75
CA ASP A 44 -3.20 5.45 12.38
C ASP A 44 -4.04 4.36 11.71
N ILE A 45 -3.65 3.08 11.82
CA ILE A 45 -4.44 1.96 11.26
C ILE A 45 -5.86 1.92 11.87
N ARG A 46 -5.98 2.14 13.19
CA ARG A 46 -7.29 2.17 13.85
C ARG A 46 -8.11 3.38 13.42
N ASN A 47 -7.48 4.54 13.26
CA ASN A 47 -8.16 5.76 12.84
C ASN A 47 -8.65 5.70 11.39
N LEU A 48 -8.00 4.92 10.52
CA LEU A 48 -8.47 4.68 9.15
C LEU A 48 -9.76 3.84 9.11
N SER A 49 -9.98 2.99 10.12
CA SER A 49 -11.15 2.11 10.21
C SER A 49 -12.42 2.92 10.38
N GLY A 50 -13.37 2.78 9.45
CA GLY A 50 -14.66 3.47 9.49
C GLY A 50 -14.66 4.87 8.84
N THR A 51 -13.55 5.28 8.23
CA THR A 51 -13.51 6.52 7.44
C THR A 51 -14.13 6.28 6.05
N GLY A 52 -14.90 7.25 5.55
CA GLY A 52 -15.43 7.22 4.18
C GLY A 52 -14.40 7.59 3.11
N PHE A 53 -13.24 8.11 3.52
CA PHE A 53 -12.12 8.49 2.67
C PHE A 53 -10.84 8.30 3.48
N ALA A 54 -10.13 7.21 3.20
CA ALA A 54 -9.03 6.72 4.01
C ALA A 54 -7.76 7.53 3.75
N VAL A 55 -7.60 8.62 4.51
CA VAL A 55 -6.40 9.47 4.55
C VAL A 55 -6.03 9.74 5.99
N LEU A 56 -4.78 10.12 6.20
CA LEU A 56 -4.15 10.37 7.48
C LEU A 56 -4.10 11.87 7.84
N ASP A 57 -4.23 12.75 6.83
CA ASP A 57 -4.38 14.20 6.98
C ASP A 57 -5.68 14.72 6.34
N ASN A 58 -6.48 15.43 7.15
CA ASN A 58 -7.74 16.02 6.71
C ASN A 58 -7.55 17.20 5.74
N GLU A 59 -6.43 17.92 5.81
CA GLU A 59 -6.14 18.99 4.85
C GLU A 59 -5.86 18.39 3.47
N ALA A 60 -5.07 17.31 3.41
CA ALA A 60 -4.86 16.54 2.19
C ALA A 60 -6.19 15.98 1.65
N ALA A 61 -7.07 15.49 2.53
CA ALA A 61 -8.40 15.01 2.16
C ALA A 61 -9.21 16.04 1.34
N GLY A 62 -9.23 17.30 1.81
CA GLY A 62 -9.94 18.39 1.15
C GLY A 62 -9.39 18.64 -0.27
N LYS A 63 -8.06 18.80 -0.37
CA LYS A 63 -7.38 19.04 -1.65
C LYS A 63 -7.58 17.89 -2.64
N MET A 64 -7.49 16.65 -2.18
CA MET A 64 -7.71 15.46 -3.03
C MET A 64 -9.15 15.42 -3.55
N ARG A 65 -10.14 15.68 -2.69
CA ARG A 65 -11.56 15.72 -3.10
C ARG A 65 -11.82 16.81 -4.12
N GLU A 66 -11.28 18.01 -3.92
CA GLU A 66 -11.38 19.11 -4.88
C GLU A 66 -10.79 18.72 -6.24
N ALA A 67 -9.61 18.09 -6.27
CA ALA A 67 -8.99 17.61 -7.50
C ALA A 67 -9.82 16.51 -8.20
N MET A 68 -10.38 15.57 -7.44
CA MET A 68 -11.27 14.53 -7.97
C MET A 68 -12.55 15.12 -8.56
N GLU A 69 -13.17 16.08 -7.86
CA GLU A 69 -14.36 16.77 -8.33
C GLU A 69 -14.09 17.60 -9.59
N GLN A 70 -12.93 18.26 -9.65
CA GLN A 70 -12.53 19.02 -10.82
C GLN A 70 -12.32 18.11 -12.03
N ALA A 71 -11.60 17.00 -11.88
CA ALA A 71 -11.44 16.02 -12.95
C ALA A 71 -12.81 15.47 -13.41
N ALA A 72 -13.71 15.15 -12.48
CA ALA A 72 -15.04 14.69 -12.81
C ALA A 72 -15.88 15.74 -13.58
N LYS A 73 -15.81 17.03 -13.20
CA LYS A 73 -16.48 18.14 -13.91
C LYS A 73 -15.96 18.30 -15.33
N GLU A 74 -14.69 18.02 -15.55
CA GLU A 74 -14.07 18.02 -16.87
C GLU A 74 -14.38 16.75 -17.67
N GLY A 75 -15.09 15.78 -17.09
CA GLY A 75 -15.38 14.50 -17.72
C GLY A 75 -14.17 13.57 -17.76
N ASP A 76 -13.21 13.74 -16.85
CA ASP A 76 -11.95 13.00 -16.75
C ASP A 76 -11.89 12.17 -15.44
N SER A 77 -10.76 11.51 -15.19
CA SER A 77 -10.50 10.80 -13.93
C SER A 77 -9.05 10.94 -13.45
N VAL A 78 -8.82 10.55 -12.20
CA VAL A 78 -7.49 10.61 -11.56
C VAL A 78 -7.08 9.25 -11.02
N GLY A 79 -5.78 9.04 -10.91
CA GLY A 79 -5.18 7.87 -10.26
C GLY A 79 -4.61 8.24 -8.88
N GLY A 80 -3.86 7.31 -8.30
CA GLY A 80 -3.25 7.53 -7.00
C GLY A 80 -2.26 6.44 -6.59
N ILE A 81 -1.75 6.60 -5.38
CA ILE A 81 -0.89 5.63 -4.69
C ILE A 81 -1.59 5.30 -3.36
N LEU A 82 -1.74 4.01 -3.10
CA LEU A 82 -2.18 3.50 -1.79
C LEU A 82 -0.94 3.06 -1.02
N GLU A 83 -0.86 3.38 0.27
CA GLU A 83 0.17 2.87 1.19
C GLU A 83 -0.51 1.99 2.23
N THR A 84 0.03 0.79 2.43
CA THR A 84 -0.49 -0.21 3.36
C THR A 84 0.57 -0.56 4.38
N ALA A 85 0.12 -0.63 5.64
CA ALA A 85 0.91 -1.11 6.75
C ALA A 85 0.26 -2.35 7.37
N VAL A 86 1.10 -3.33 7.70
CA VAL A 86 0.73 -4.50 8.49
C VAL A 86 1.61 -4.56 9.73
N THR A 87 1.00 -4.53 10.91
CA THR A 87 1.70 -4.63 12.20
C THR A 87 1.39 -5.96 12.88
N GLY A 88 2.28 -6.41 13.77
CA GLY A 88 2.12 -7.69 14.49
C GLY A 88 2.41 -8.94 13.66
N LEU A 89 2.88 -8.79 12.42
CA LEU A 89 3.28 -9.91 11.57
C LEU A 89 4.49 -10.64 12.19
N PRO A 90 4.43 -11.95 12.44
CA PRO A 90 5.57 -12.67 13.00
C PRO A 90 6.72 -12.73 11.99
N ALA A 91 7.95 -12.84 12.49
CA ALA A 91 9.11 -13.14 11.66
C ALA A 91 9.05 -14.58 11.12
N GLY A 92 9.62 -14.82 9.95
CA GLY A 92 9.75 -16.15 9.36
C GLY A 92 8.64 -16.57 8.38
N ILE A 93 7.80 -15.64 7.93
CA ILE A 93 6.76 -15.90 6.92
C ILE A 93 7.32 -15.61 5.52
N GLY A 94 7.16 -16.56 4.61
CA GLY A 94 7.66 -16.49 3.23
C GLY A 94 8.79 -17.48 2.97
N GLU A 95 9.41 -17.37 1.81
CA GLU A 95 10.55 -18.19 1.40
C GLU A 95 11.51 -17.39 0.50
N PRO A 96 12.77 -17.82 0.28
CA PRO A 96 13.77 -16.96 -0.33
C PRO A 96 13.78 -16.95 -1.86
N TRP A 97 12.92 -17.71 -2.55
CA TRP A 97 13.08 -17.94 -3.99
C TRP A 97 11.89 -17.53 -4.87
N PHE A 98 10.90 -18.41 -5.07
CA PHE A 98 9.81 -18.20 -6.03
C PHE A 98 8.58 -17.60 -5.36
N ASP A 99 8.20 -18.14 -4.22
CA ASP A 99 7.03 -17.75 -3.43
C ASP A 99 7.46 -16.90 -2.24
N SER A 100 8.39 -15.97 -2.48
CA SER A 100 8.74 -14.96 -1.50
C SER A 100 7.53 -14.15 -1.07
N LEU A 101 7.59 -13.58 0.13
CA LEU A 101 6.50 -12.75 0.63
C LEU A 101 6.17 -11.60 -0.35
N GLU A 102 7.19 -10.93 -0.91
CA GLU A 102 7.02 -9.92 -1.95
C GLU A 102 6.39 -10.50 -3.21
N SER A 103 6.82 -11.68 -3.67
CA SER A 103 6.34 -12.31 -4.90
C SER A 103 4.85 -12.67 -4.80
N VAL A 104 4.44 -13.34 -3.72
CA VAL A 104 3.05 -13.73 -3.48
C VAL A 104 2.15 -12.51 -3.35
N LEU A 105 2.59 -11.51 -2.56
CA LEU A 105 1.84 -10.26 -2.41
C LEU A 105 1.74 -9.52 -3.73
N SER A 106 2.85 -9.36 -4.46
CA SER A 106 2.86 -8.67 -5.76
C SER A 106 1.90 -9.32 -6.75
N HIS A 107 1.91 -10.65 -6.85
CA HIS A 107 0.98 -11.38 -7.72
C HIS A 107 -0.49 -11.08 -7.36
N ALA A 108 -0.84 -11.13 -6.08
CA ALA A 108 -2.19 -10.80 -5.62
C ALA A 108 -2.55 -9.32 -5.85
N LEU A 109 -1.62 -8.40 -5.58
CA LEU A 109 -1.83 -6.96 -5.72
C LEU A 109 -1.98 -6.53 -7.19
N PHE A 110 -1.17 -7.08 -8.10
CA PHE A 110 -1.33 -6.85 -9.54
C PHE A 110 -2.61 -7.47 -10.12
N SER A 111 -3.24 -8.42 -9.41
CA SER A 111 -4.56 -8.94 -9.79
C SER A 111 -5.70 -7.97 -9.48
N ILE A 112 -5.45 -6.90 -8.70
CA ILE A 112 -6.42 -5.84 -8.47
C ILE A 112 -6.48 -4.95 -9.73
N PRO A 113 -7.68 -4.72 -10.31
CA PRO A 113 -7.81 -3.87 -11.49
C PRO A 113 -7.19 -2.49 -11.31
N ALA A 114 -6.58 -1.99 -12.39
CA ALA A 114 -5.89 -0.70 -12.47
C ALA A 114 -4.58 -0.55 -11.66
N VAL A 115 -4.16 -1.56 -10.88
CA VAL A 115 -2.80 -1.55 -10.31
C VAL A 115 -1.76 -1.68 -11.41
N LYS A 116 -0.76 -0.80 -11.42
CA LYS A 116 0.33 -0.76 -12.42
C LYS A 116 1.73 -0.76 -11.80
N GLY A 117 1.85 -0.68 -10.48
CA GLY A 117 3.12 -0.75 -9.76
C GLY A 117 2.90 -1.18 -8.32
N VAL A 118 3.87 -1.92 -7.78
CA VAL A 118 3.94 -2.33 -6.38
C VAL A 118 5.37 -2.08 -5.91
N GLU A 119 5.52 -1.53 -4.71
CA GLU A 119 6.82 -1.33 -4.08
C GLU A 119 6.74 -1.65 -2.58
N PHE A 120 7.83 -2.12 -1.99
CA PHE A 120 7.91 -2.52 -0.58
C PHE A 120 8.93 -1.64 0.15
N GLY A 121 8.61 -1.25 1.39
CA GLY A 121 9.42 -0.31 2.17
C GLY A 121 9.61 1.01 1.45
N ASP A 122 10.87 1.44 1.31
CA ASP A 122 11.26 2.63 0.57
C ASP A 122 11.17 2.46 -0.96
N GLY A 123 10.94 1.22 -1.42
CA GLY A 123 10.54 0.95 -2.79
C GLY A 123 11.58 1.36 -3.82
N PHE A 124 11.15 2.09 -4.85
CA PHE A 124 12.06 2.56 -5.88
C PHE A 124 13.12 3.54 -5.35
N ALA A 125 12.89 4.22 -4.22
CA ALA A 125 13.90 5.13 -3.65
C ALA A 125 15.17 4.41 -3.19
N LEU A 126 15.09 3.09 -2.92
CA LEU A 126 16.27 2.28 -2.60
C LEU A 126 17.31 2.25 -3.73
N SER A 127 16.92 2.48 -4.99
CA SER A 127 17.86 2.48 -6.12
C SER A 127 18.87 3.63 -6.07
N ASP A 128 18.55 4.69 -5.33
CA ASP A 128 19.39 5.89 -5.21
C ASP A 128 20.36 5.79 -4.02
N LEU A 129 20.23 4.76 -3.19
CA LEU A 129 20.99 4.60 -1.95
C LEU A 129 22.19 3.66 -2.12
N ARG A 130 23.20 3.87 -1.26
CA ARG A 130 24.25 2.88 -1.06
C ARG A 130 23.74 1.83 -0.07
N GLY A 131 24.28 0.62 -0.15
CA GLY A 131 23.92 -0.45 0.78
C GLY A 131 24.10 -0.09 2.27
N SER A 132 25.07 0.78 2.61
CA SER A 132 25.23 1.29 3.98
C SER A 132 24.04 2.09 4.49
N ASP A 133 23.32 2.73 3.57
CA ASP A 133 22.22 3.64 3.86
C ASP A 133 20.86 2.93 3.69
N ALA A 134 20.81 1.87 2.87
CA ALA A 134 19.62 1.06 2.61
C ALA A 134 19.41 -0.09 3.62
N ASN A 135 20.47 -0.52 4.31
CA ASN A 135 20.40 -1.66 5.22
C ASN A 135 19.71 -1.30 6.54
N ASP A 136 18.75 -2.14 6.94
CA ASP A 136 18.13 -2.05 8.26
C ASP A 136 18.98 -2.74 9.32
N SER A 137 19.75 -1.93 10.07
CA SER A 137 20.63 -2.46 11.12
C SER A 137 19.84 -3.08 12.28
N PHE A 138 20.21 -4.29 12.68
CA PHE A 138 19.59 -4.98 13.81
C PHE A 138 19.94 -4.33 15.15
N ALA A 139 18.98 -4.34 16.06
CA ALA A 139 19.12 -3.91 17.44
C ALA A 139 18.37 -4.88 18.38
N VAL A 140 18.66 -4.79 19.67
CA VAL A 140 17.92 -5.50 20.71
C VAL A 140 17.11 -4.48 21.49
N GLN A 141 15.80 -4.66 21.55
CA GLN A 141 14.88 -3.85 22.36
C GLN A 141 14.01 -4.78 23.19
N ASP A 142 13.99 -4.58 24.51
CA ASP A 142 13.22 -5.39 25.46
C ASP A 142 13.43 -6.91 25.30
N GLY A 143 14.67 -7.31 24.99
CA GLY A 143 15.06 -8.71 24.78
C GLY A 143 14.62 -9.32 23.44
N ARG A 144 14.09 -8.51 22.51
CA ARG A 144 13.70 -8.93 21.15
C ARG A 144 14.61 -8.32 20.11
N ILE A 145 14.88 -9.07 19.04
CA ILE A 145 15.55 -8.55 17.85
C ILE A 145 14.57 -7.65 17.10
N THR A 146 15.03 -6.44 16.78
CA THR A 146 14.33 -5.42 15.99
C THR A 146 15.31 -4.81 14.99
N THR A 147 14.85 -3.92 14.13
CA THR A 147 15.72 -3.07 13.29
C THR A 147 15.59 -1.60 13.68
N ARG A 148 16.65 -0.81 13.47
CA ARG A 148 16.66 0.63 13.79
C ARG A 148 15.87 1.47 12.79
N THR A 149 15.75 0.97 11.58
CA THR A 149 15.04 1.55 10.42
C THR A 149 14.20 0.46 9.77
N ASN A 150 13.34 0.81 8.81
CA ASN A 150 12.52 -0.17 8.10
C ASN A 150 12.47 0.11 6.58
N HIS A 151 13.64 0.41 6.00
CA HIS A 151 13.81 0.71 4.58
C HIS A 151 13.35 -0.47 3.70
N ASN A 152 13.52 -1.71 4.16
CA ASN A 152 13.10 -2.92 3.45
C ASN A 152 11.63 -3.29 3.72
N GLY A 153 10.89 -2.49 4.50
CA GLY A 153 9.46 -2.65 4.70
C GLY A 153 9.06 -3.99 5.32
N GLY A 154 9.82 -4.46 6.32
CA GLY A 154 9.48 -5.66 7.09
C GLY A 154 9.86 -7.00 6.46
N ILE A 155 10.60 -6.98 5.34
CA ILE A 155 11.00 -8.19 4.61
C ILE A 155 12.51 -8.19 4.39
N ASN A 156 13.16 -9.34 4.63
CA ASN A 156 14.55 -9.55 4.23
C ASN A 156 14.67 -10.88 3.50
N GLY A 157 15.23 -10.86 2.28
CA GLY A 157 15.46 -12.06 1.49
C GLY A 157 14.21 -12.90 1.28
N GLY A 158 13.06 -12.26 1.07
CA GLY A 158 11.80 -12.95 0.84
C GLY A 158 10.97 -13.33 2.06
N ILE A 159 11.48 -13.03 3.27
CA ILE A 159 10.93 -13.52 4.53
C ILE A 159 10.65 -12.34 5.46
N SER A 160 9.50 -12.38 6.15
CA SER A 160 9.17 -11.35 7.15
C SER A 160 10.22 -11.33 8.28
N ASN A 161 10.66 -10.14 8.67
CA ASN A 161 11.69 -9.96 9.71
C ASN A 161 11.10 -9.59 11.09
N GLY A 162 9.77 -9.47 11.19
CA GLY A 162 9.04 -9.11 12.42
C GLY A 162 8.79 -7.61 12.60
N MET A 163 9.37 -6.78 11.73
CA MET A 163 9.05 -5.35 11.63
C MET A 163 7.74 -5.15 10.84
N PRO A 164 7.12 -3.96 10.91
CA PRO A 164 5.93 -3.67 10.14
C PRO A 164 6.17 -3.91 8.65
N LEU A 165 5.26 -4.66 8.02
CA LEU A 165 5.27 -4.82 6.58
C LEU A 165 4.67 -3.57 5.94
N LEU A 166 5.45 -2.91 5.08
CA LEU A 166 5.06 -1.67 4.41
C LEU A 166 5.14 -1.87 2.90
N PHE A 167 4.08 -1.52 2.19
CA PHE A 167 4.08 -1.54 0.73
C PHE A 167 3.13 -0.51 0.14
N ARG A 168 3.39 -0.13 -1.10
CA ARG A 168 2.56 0.79 -1.87
C ARG A 168 2.10 0.18 -3.18
N CYS A 169 0.92 0.61 -3.63
CA CYS A 169 0.33 0.22 -4.91
C CYS A 169 0.00 1.48 -5.72
N ALA A 170 0.54 1.57 -6.94
CA ALA A 170 0.18 2.61 -7.90
C ALA A 170 -1.07 2.18 -8.68
N VAL A 171 -2.13 2.97 -8.59
CA VAL A 171 -3.41 2.73 -9.26
C VAL A 171 -3.57 3.79 -10.36
N LYS A 172 -3.69 3.34 -11.62
CA LYS A 172 -3.89 4.26 -12.75
C LYS A 172 -5.28 4.93 -12.71
N PRO A 173 -5.48 6.06 -13.40
CA PRO A 173 -6.80 6.64 -13.59
C PRO A 173 -7.81 5.65 -14.18
N THR A 174 -9.09 5.84 -13.84
CA THR A 174 -10.18 5.03 -14.38
C THR A 174 -10.27 5.26 -15.90
N PRO A 175 -10.16 4.21 -16.72
CA PRO A 175 -10.07 4.38 -18.17
C PRO A 175 -11.36 4.88 -18.82
N SER A 176 -12.52 4.57 -18.23
CA SER A 176 -13.82 5.02 -18.73
C SER A 176 -14.10 6.44 -18.24
N ILE A 177 -13.97 7.40 -19.14
CA ILE A 177 -14.19 8.83 -18.90
C ILE A 177 -15.20 9.38 -19.91
N TYR A 178 -15.67 10.61 -19.69
CA TYR A 178 -16.64 11.27 -20.59
C TYR A 178 -15.97 12.04 -21.73
N LYS A 179 -14.69 12.40 -21.61
CA LYS A 179 -13.93 13.02 -22.71
C LYS A 179 -13.80 12.06 -23.88
N GLU A 180 -13.98 12.58 -25.10
CA GLU A 180 -13.75 11.81 -26.34
C GLU A 180 -12.30 11.33 -26.41
N GLN A 181 -12.10 10.08 -26.84
CA GLN A 181 -10.79 9.44 -26.97
C GLN A 181 -10.74 8.67 -28.30
N ASP A 182 -9.54 8.62 -28.89
CA ASP A 182 -9.32 7.84 -30.11
C ASP A 182 -9.39 6.33 -29.80
N THR A 183 -10.07 5.58 -30.67
CA THR A 183 -10.12 4.12 -30.65
C THR A 183 -10.23 3.58 -32.08
N ALA A 184 -10.07 2.28 -32.24
CA ALA A 184 -10.32 1.58 -33.51
C ALA A 184 -11.65 0.80 -33.44
N ASP A 185 -12.32 0.68 -34.59
CA ASP A 185 -13.31 -0.37 -34.82
C ASP A 185 -12.57 -1.65 -35.25
N PHE A 186 -12.82 -2.76 -34.55
CA PHE A 186 -12.17 -4.03 -34.83
C PHE A 186 -12.82 -4.80 -35.99
N PHE A 187 -13.93 -4.31 -36.55
CA PHE A 187 -14.69 -4.97 -37.63
C PHE A 187 -14.53 -4.33 -39.00
N THR A 188 -13.87 -3.18 -39.09
CA THR A 188 -13.52 -2.50 -40.35
C THR A 188 -12.04 -2.68 -40.66
#